data_AF-A0A7L7KSG3-F1
#
_entry.id   AF-A0A7L7KSG3-F1
#
_cell.length_a   1.000
_cell.length_b   1.000
_cell.length_c   1.000
_cell.angle_alpha   90.00
_cell.angle_beta   90.00
_cell.angle_gamma   90.00
#
_symmetry.space_group_name_H-M   'P 1'
#
loop_
_entity.id
_entity.type
_entity.pdbx_description
1 polymer ?
#
loop_
_entity_poly.entity_id
_entity_poly.type
_entity_poly.pdbx_seq_one_letter_code
_entity_poly.pdbx_strand_id
1 'polypeptide(L)'
;MKKLSIITLLLLMGLLVACNPDKGLEQDPPIIEEEDTTPPIITLLGGDEVIVVVGDHYYEYGAEVTDDVDSDLIVTISGEVNTEEYGTYDITYTAVDSSGNVATPVTRTVIVGNRRPGIMSSYTYEYYDRVGINVSVLDFMDSFDTLFAYLYQEDTLVDTIELENGGNSFEFTGLEEGVDYTYYVAGSYDLGEGLGTRPFGIDPISVGTYRDIPESLRETVGDDRLFDALKDIIHLPYDQTNAVITNRMILEVAKVDTELIVGSAYLTEDNYVFVDGYVTEAYDNFDLKGVDARGHDVTFDQIPGVCCFPMTVKIGYSGSSVNIVLHEFGHSIDLVLLYGLSFEEEFLSIHFAEKELIFPGDDYMDYPEEYFAESFAYYYDSESSNTYLLEHAPQTHAFIESLVKRYQALYGEEYTRSLGE
;
A
#
# COMPACT_ATOMS: atom_id res chain seq x y z
N MET A 1 -75.80 11.78 -65.16
CA MET A 1 -74.77 12.84 -65.18
C MET A 1 -73.98 12.79 -63.89
N LYS A 2 -72.64 12.66 -64.00
CA LYS A 2 -71.58 12.84 -62.98
C LYS A 2 -71.60 11.87 -61.79
N LYS A 3 -70.52 11.24 -61.32
CA LYS A 3 -69.08 11.03 -61.66
C LYS A 3 -68.66 9.78 -60.82
N LEU A 4 -67.98 8.77 -61.37
CA LEU A 4 -66.55 8.40 -61.13
C LEU A 4 -66.11 8.50 -59.64
N SER A 5 -65.41 7.56 -58.97
CA SER A 5 -64.56 6.42 -59.39
C SER A 5 -64.11 5.64 -58.11
N ILE A 6 -64.29 4.29 -58.06
CA ILE A 6 -63.27 3.20 -58.00
C ILE A 6 -62.47 3.10 -56.67
N ILE A 7 -62.78 2.16 -55.76
CA ILE A 7 -62.51 0.68 -55.70
C ILE A 7 -61.11 0.33 -55.18
N THR A 8 -61.07 -0.33 -54.01
CA THR A 8 -60.27 -1.53 -53.66
C THR A 8 -60.88 -2.14 -52.38
N LEU A 9 -61.91 -3.01 -52.41
CA LEU A 9 -61.97 -4.48 -52.56
C LEU A 9 -60.76 -5.27 -51.99
N LEU A 10 -60.80 -5.84 -50.77
CA LEU A 10 -61.38 -7.11 -50.26
C LEU A 10 -60.51 -8.38 -50.50
N LEU A 11 -60.09 -9.01 -49.39
CA LEU A 11 -59.75 -10.45 -49.26
C LEU A 11 -59.81 -10.75 -47.74
N LEU A 12 -60.91 -11.20 -47.13
CA LEU A 12 -61.73 -12.42 -47.21
C LEU A 12 -61.03 -13.72 -46.76
N MET A 13 -61.25 -14.07 -45.49
CA MET A 13 -61.52 -15.41 -44.95
C MET A 13 -62.16 -15.19 -43.57
N GLY A 14 -63.48 -15.34 -43.36
CA GLY A 14 -64.22 -16.59 -43.14
C GLY A 14 -63.94 -17.10 -41.71
N LEU A 15 -64.86 -17.26 -40.75
CA LEU A 15 -66.28 -17.62 -40.75
C LEU A 15 -66.94 -17.19 -39.42
N LEU A 16 -68.27 -17.04 -39.43
CA LEU A 16 -69.14 -16.76 -38.27
C LEU A 16 -69.25 -17.94 -37.27
N VAL A 17 -69.16 -17.58 -35.98
CA VAL A 17 -70.09 -17.84 -34.85
C VAL A 17 -70.71 -19.23 -34.68
N ALA A 18 -70.42 -19.87 -33.53
CA ALA A 18 -71.45 -20.45 -32.65
C ALA A 18 -70.98 -20.67 -31.20
N CYS A 19 -71.80 -20.18 -30.26
CA CYS A 19 -72.06 -20.68 -28.89
C CYS A 19 -70.94 -20.63 -27.81
N ASN A 20 -71.10 -19.73 -26.81
CA ASN A 20 -71.54 -20.09 -25.45
C ASN A 20 -71.67 -18.83 -24.56
N PRO A 21 -72.79 -18.57 -23.86
CA PRO A 21 -72.79 -17.69 -22.69
C PRO A 21 -72.32 -18.47 -21.46
N ASP A 22 -71.82 -17.75 -20.46
CA ASP A 22 -71.31 -18.22 -19.16
C ASP A 22 -69.94 -18.91 -19.15
N LYS A 23 -68.90 -18.06 -19.09
CA LYS A 23 -67.79 -18.29 -18.16
C LYS A 23 -67.61 -17.01 -17.34
N GLY A 24 -67.67 -17.16 -16.03
CA GLY A 24 -67.44 -16.08 -15.08
C GLY A 24 -66.10 -15.40 -15.33
N LEU A 25 -66.03 -14.13 -14.97
CA LEU A 25 -64.79 -13.38 -14.88
C LEU A 25 -63.85 -14.12 -13.92
N GLU A 26 -62.85 -14.83 -14.44
CA GLU A 26 -61.67 -15.17 -13.65
C GLU A 26 -60.99 -13.84 -13.34
N GLN A 27 -61.06 -13.44 -12.07
CA GLN A 27 -60.19 -12.39 -11.55
C GLN A 27 -58.77 -12.93 -11.65
N ASP A 28 -57.86 -12.13 -12.22
CA ASP A 28 -56.43 -12.38 -12.10
C ASP A 28 -56.11 -12.62 -10.60
N PRO A 29 -55.30 -13.64 -10.26
CA PRO A 29 -54.92 -13.85 -8.87
C PRO A 29 -54.29 -12.56 -8.33
N PRO A 30 -54.57 -12.18 -7.07
CA PRO A 30 -53.94 -11.00 -6.49
C PRO A 30 -52.43 -11.15 -6.56
N ILE A 31 -51.75 -10.12 -7.07
CA ILE A 31 -50.30 -9.98 -6.92
C ILE A 31 -50.06 -9.94 -5.42
N ILE A 32 -49.52 -11.02 -4.87
CA ILE A 32 -49.00 -11.04 -3.50
C ILE A 32 -47.65 -10.33 -3.62
N GLU A 33 -47.60 -9.05 -3.27
CA GLU A 33 -46.30 -8.42 -2.97
C GLU A 33 -45.75 -9.18 -1.77
N GLU A 34 -44.65 -9.91 -1.96
CA GLU A 34 -43.97 -10.57 -0.86
C GLU A 34 -43.46 -9.47 0.07
N GLU A 35 -43.93 -9.48 1.31
CA GLU A 35 -43.51 -8.54 2.34
C GLU A 35 -42.03 -8.82 2.63
N ASP A 36 -41.21 -7.80 2.43
CA ASP A 36 -39.78 -7.88 2.71
C ASP A 36 -39.56 -7.94 4.23
N THR A 37 -38.78 -8.93 4.65
CA THR A 37 -38.51 -9.25 6.07
C THR A 37 -37.02 -9.41 6.35
N THR A 38 -36.16 -9.11 5.37
CA THR A 38 -34.71 -9.28 5.49
C THR A 38 -34.10 -7.97 6.02
N PRO A 39 -33.32 -7.99 7.12
CA PRO A 39 -32.66 -6.78 7.58
C PRO A 39 -31.44 -6.41 6.71
N PRO A 40 -31.12 -5.10 6.60
CA PRO A 40 -29.91 -4.65 5.93
C PRO A 40 -28.64 -5.14 6.64
N ILE A 41 -27.54 -5.21 5.88
CA ILE A 41 -26.21 -5.56 6.37
C ILE A 41 -25.31 -4.32 6.27
N ILE A 42 -24.69 -3.94 7.39
CA ILE A 42 -23.74 -2.84 7.49
C ILE A 42 -22.31 -3.39 7.46
N THR A 43 -21.46 -2.79 6.62
CA THR A 43 -20.03 -3.09 6.54
C THR A 43 -19.25 -1.81 6.84
N LEU A 44 -18.41 -1.80 7.88
CA LEU A 44 -17.58 -0.64 8.19
C LEU A 44 -16.57 -0.38 7.07
N LEU A 45 -16.38 0.89 6.71
CA LEU A 45 -15.24 1.30 5.89
C LEU A 45 -14.06 1.52 6.85
N GLY A 46 -12.99 0.74 6.75
CA GLY A 46 -11.88 0.73 7.73
C GLY A 46 -12.14 -0.11 8.98
N GLY A 47 -11.18 -0.15 9.92
CA GLY A 47 -11.21 -1.02 11.10
C GLY A 47 -12.34 -0.75 12.10
N ASP A 48 -12.67 -1.74 12.92
CA ASP A 48 -13.60 -1.65 14.05
C ASP A 48 -12.96 -1.10 15.33
N GLU A 49 -11.63 -0.97 15.35
CA GLU A 49 -10.85 -0.23 16.34
C GLU A 49 -10.01 0.85 15.64
N VAL A 50 -10.07 2.09 16.13
CA VAL A 50 -9.27 3.23 15.63
C VAL A 50 -8.55 3.89 16.79
N ILE A 51 -7.28 4.24 16.61
CA ILE A 51 -6.48 4.92 17.62
C ILE A 51 -6.28 6.36 17.17
N VAL A 52 -6.59 7.30 18.05
CA VAL A 52 -6.42 8.74 17.79
C VAL A 52 -5.50 9.30 18.87
N VAL A 53 -4.50 10.08 18.46
CA VAL A 53 -3.60 10.73 19.40
C VAL A 53 -4.36 11.85 20.11
N VAL A 54 -4.14 12.01 21.42
CA VAL A 54 -4.76 13.12 22.17
C VAL A 54 -4.42 14.48 21.52
N GLY A 55 -5.44 15.30 21.29
CA GLY A 55 -5.34 16.59 20.61
C GLY A 55 -5.35 16.53 19.07
N ASP A 56 -5.25 15.34 18.46
CA ASP A 56 -5.36 15.17 17.01
C ASP A 56 -6.81 15.16 16.54
N HIS A 57 -7.01 15.30 15.23
CA HIS A 57 -8.33 15.23 14.62
C HIS A 57 -8.72 13.78 14.29
N TYR A 58 -9.94 13.40 14.66
CA TYR A 58 -10.54 12.14 14.25
C TYR A 58 -11.40 12.33 12.99
N TYR A 59 -11.09 11.61 11.92
CA TYR A 59 -11.93 11.51 10.73
C TYR A 59 -12.71 10.20 10.76
N GLU A 60 -14.03 10.28 10.67
CA GLU A 60 -14.90 9.12 10.59
C GLU A 60 -14.86 8.51 9.19
N TYR A 61 -14.50 7.22 9.09
CA TYR A 61 -14.38 6.52 7.81
C TYR A 61 -15.74 6.09 7.23
N GLY A 62 -16.80 6.08 8.03
CA GLY A 62 -18.14 5.71 7.61
C GLY A 62 -18.34 4.19 7.49
N ALA A 63 -19.41 3.82 6.79
CA ALA A 63 -19.80 2.44 6.54
C ALA A 63 -20.68 2.37 5.29
N GLU A 64 -20.69 1.21 4.64
CA GLU A 64 -21.62 0.85 3.57
C GLU A 64 -22.80 0.04 4.12
N VAL A 65 -23.92 0.06 3.41
CA VAL A 65 -25.09 -0.76 3.71
C VAL A 65 -25.62 -1.40 2.44
N THR A 66 -26.00 -2.68 2.55
CA THR A 66 -26.60 -3.47 1.47
C THR A 66 -27.84 -4.18 1.97
N ASP A 67 -28.76 -4.44 1.06
CA ASP A 67 -30.02 -5.13 1.30
C ASP A 67 -30.44 -5.93 0.06
N ASP A 68 -31.32 -6.92 0.21
CA ASP A 68 -31.76 -7.78 -0.91
C ASP A 68 -32.87 -7.14 -1.77
N VAL A 69 -33.58 -6.14 -1.25
CA VAL A 69 -34.66 -5.43 -1.94
C VAL A 69 -34.33 -3.95 -2.19
N ASP A 70 -33.76 -3.25 -1.20
CA ASP A 70 -33.49 -1.81 -1.26
C ASP A 70 -32.04 -1.48 -1.68
N SER A 71 -31.86 -0.56 -2.65
CA SER A 71 -30.53 -0.19 -3.18
C SER A 71 -29.95 1.13 -2.66
N ASP A 72 -30.79 2.02 -2.11
CA ASP A 72 -30.43 3.41 -1.79
C ASP A 72 -30.52 3.68 -0.27
N LEU A 73 -30.09 2.71 0.54
CA LEU A 73 -30.09 2.82 1.99
C LEU A 73 -28.98 3.74 2.50
N ILE A 74 -29.23 4.39 3.64
CA ILE A 74 -28.28 5.33 4.27
C ILE A 74 -27.94 4.83 5.67
N VAL A 75 -26.64 4.73 5.97
CA VAL A 75 -26.17 4.46 7.33
C VAL A 75 -26.32 5.69 8.21
N THR A 76 -26.92 5.50 9.38
CA THR A 76 -26.95 6.49 10.45
C THR A 76 -25.81 6.22 11.42
N ILE A 77 -24.92 7.21 11.57
CA ILE A 77 -23.75 7.16 12.46
C ILE A 77 -24.05 7.99 13.72
N SER A 78 -23.75 7.44 14.90
CA SER A 78 -23.98 8.10 16.19
C SER A 78 -22.83 7.83 17.16
N GLY A 79 -22.57 8.79 18.04
CA GLY A 79 -21.40 8.79 18.93
C GLY A 79 -20.57 10.05 18.73
N GLU A 80 -19.79 10.42 19.74
CA GLU A 80 -18.88 11.56 19.68
C GLU A 80 -17.54 11.15 20.30
N VAL A 81 -16.45 11.50 19.62
CA VAL A 81 -15.09 11.29 20.12
C VAL A 81 -14.55 12.61 20.61
N ASN A 82 -14.23 12.71 21.90
CA ASN A 82 -13.50 13.84 22.44
C ASN A 82 -12.00 13.56 22.34
N THR A 83 -11.36 14.07 21.30
CA THR A 83 -9.92 13.83 21.10
C THR A 83 -9.04 14.62 22.07
N GLU A 84 -9.57 15.57 22.83
CA GLU A 84 -8.84 16.33 23.86
C GLU A 84 -8.72 15.58 25.20
N GLU A 85 -9.38 14.42 25.35
CA GLU A 85 -9.41 13.66 26.59
C GLU A 85 -9.12 12.17 26.33
N TYR A 86 -8.17 11.62 27.09
CA TYR A 86 -7.87 10.20 27.09
C TYR A 86 -9.11 9.36 27.36
N GLY A 87 -9.32 8.31 26.58
CA GLY A 87 -10.45 7.41 26.80
C GLY A 87 -10.77 6.52 25.61
N THR A 88 -11.80 5.69 25.80
CA THR A 88 -12.37 4.86 24.74
C THR A 88 -13.78 5.38 24.43
N TYR A 89 -14.06 5.62 23.16
CA TYR A 89 -15.28 6.21 22.64
C TYR A 89 -15.89 5.26 21.62
N ASP A 90 -17.19 5.02 21.69
CA ASP A 90 -17.88 4.13 20.77
C ASP A 90 -18.65 4.95 19.72
N ILE A 91 -18.45 4.62 18.45
CA ILE A 91 -19.28 5.08 17.32
C ILE A 91 -20.17 3.92 16.87
N THR A 92 -21.48 4.13 16.85
CA THR A 92 -22.49 3.12 16.49
C THR A 92 -23.13 3.44 15.14
N TYR A 93 -23.21 2.42 14.28
CA TYR A 93 -23.78 2.46 12.93
C TYR A 93 -25.09 1.69 12.91
N THR A 94 -26.12 2.28 12.33
CA THR A 94 -27.45 1.69 12.20
C THR A 94 -28.05 1.97 10.83
N ALA A 95 -28.92 1.09 10.36
CA ALA A 95 -29.66 1.25 9.11
C ALA A 95 -31.04 0.61 9.26
N VAL A 96 -32.03 1.18 8.56
CA VAL A 96 -33.41 0.68 8.51
C VAL A 96 -33.84 0.76 7.05
N ASP A 97 -34.41 -0.32 6.53
CA ASP A 97 -34.94 -0.38 5.17
C ASP A 97 -36.31 0.31 5.04
N SER A 98 -36.88 0.28 3.83
CA SER A 98 -38.19 0.88 3.55
C SER A 98 -39.36 0.09 4.16
N SER A 99 -39.16 -1.21 4.42
CA SER A 99 -40.11 -2.16 5.03
C SER A 99 -40.11 -2.08 6.57
N GLY A 100 -39.11 -1.42 7.16
CA GLY A 100 -38.92 -1.26 8.59
C GLY A 100 -38.05 -2.34 9.26
N ASN A 101 -37.34 -3.20 8.51
CA ASN A 101 -36.37 -4.11 9.10
C ASN A 101 -35.11 -3.34 9.52
N VAL A 102 -34.54 -3.72 10.66
CA VAL A 102 -33.45 -2.99 11.32
C VAL A 102 -32.18 -3.81 11.29
N ALA A 103 -31.11 -3.24 10.73
CA ALA A 103 -29.80 -3.87 10.71
C ALA A 103 -29.28 -4.15 12.13
N THR A 104 -28.47 -5.20 12.28
CA THR A 104 -27.73 -5.40 13.55
C THR A 104 -26.72 -4.25 13.71
N PRO A 105 -26.76 -3.47 14.81
CA PRO A 105 -25.84 -2.35 14.98
C PRO A 105 -24.39 -2.81 14.98
N VAL A 106 -23.54 -2.08 14.26
CA VAL A 106 -22.08 -2.28 14.27
C VAL A 106 -21.46 -1.15 15.07
N THR A 107 -20.37 -1.41 15.78
CA THR A 107 -19.68 -0.41 16.61
C THR A 107 -18.22 -0.30 16.18
N ARG A 108 -17.72 0.93 16.09
CA ARG A 108 -16.30 1.25 16.01
C ARG A 108 -15.83 1.80 17.36
N THR A 109 -14.77 1.24 17.88
CA THR A 109 -14.12 1.65 19.12
C THR A 109 -13.00 2.62 18.79
N VAL A 110 -13.12 3.88 19.23
CA VAL A 110 -12.09 4.90 19.07
C VAL A 110 -11.34 5.08 20.38
N ILE A 111 -10.08 4.72 20.41
CA ILE A 111 -9.20 4.86 21.57
C ILE A 111 -8.42 6.16 21.41
N VAL A 112 -8.81 7.19 22.17
CA VAL A 112 -8.04 8.43 22.30
C VAL A 112 -6.99 8.20 23.37
N GLY A 113 -5.74 8.22 22.97
CA GLY A 113 -4.62 7.98 23.87
C GLY A 113 -3.35 8.64 23.35
N ASN A 114 -2.24 8.36 24.00
CA ASN A 114 -0.95 8.59 23.36
C ASN A 114 -0.83 7.62 22.18
N ARG A 115 0.13 7.85 21.26
CA ARG A 115 0.54 6.78 20.34
C ARG A 115 0.79 5.53 21.17
N ARG A 116 0.33 4.35 20.70
CA ARG A 116 0.84 3.09 21.27
C ARG A 116 2.37 3.22 21.27
N PRO A 117 3.10 3.00 22.39
CA PRO A 117 4.53 2.85 22.32
C PRO A 117 4.77 1.63 21.44
N GLY A 118 5.25 1.87 20.22
CA GLY A 118 5.11 0.86 19.17
C GLY A 118 5.73 1.27 17.85
N ILE A 119 6.84 1.97 17.89
CA ILE A 119 7.82 1.85 16.79
C ILE A 119 9.15 1.51 17.47
N MET A 120 9.41 0.22 17.59
CA MET A 120 10.77 -0.27 17.83
C MET A 120 11.41 -0.42 16.46
N SER A 121 12.31 0.48 16.07
CA SER A 121 13.10 0.28 14.86
C SER A 121 14.43 -0.38 15.25
N SER A 122 14.62 -1.61 14.81
CA SER A 122 15.89 -2.31 15.03
C SER A 122 16.86 -2.06 13.90
N TYR A 123 18.12 -1.74 14.22
CA TYR A 123 19.21 -1.71 13.24
C TYR A 123 20.31 -2.72 13.59
N THR A 124 20.84 -3.40 12.58
CA THR A 124 22.14 -4.05 12.67
C THR A 124 22.89 -3.95 11.34
N TYR A 125 24.17 -3.56 11.39
CA TYR A 125 25.11 -3.66 10.27
C TYR A 125 26.53 -3.95 10.75
N GLU A 126 27.20 -4.89 10.08
CA GLU A 126 28.65 -4.76 9.78
C GLU A 126 28.88 -5.55 8.48
N TYR A 127 28.77 -4.94 7.30
CA TYR A 127 29.70 -3.99 6.63
C TYR A 127 28.82 -3.04 5.77
N TYR A 128 28.27 -1.92 6.25
CA TYR A 128 28.96 -0.75 6.79
C TYR A 128 28.05 0.16 7.68
N ASP A 129 28.24 0.05 9.00
CA ASP A 129 27.91 0.93 10.15
C ASP A 129 26.52 1.63 10.19
N ARG A 130 25.57 1.25 11.06
CA ARG A 130 25.69 0.97 12.50
C ARG A 130 24.91 -0.25 12.96
N VAL A 131 25.44 -0.94 13.95
CA VAL A 131 24.65 -1.80 14.85
C VAL A 131 23.95 -0.90 15.86
N GLY A 132 22.67 -1.13 16.16
CA GLY A 132 21.99 -0.49 17.28
C GLY A 132 20.47 -0.51 17.15
N ILE A 133 19.73 -0.49 18.24
CA ILE A 133 18.26 -0.50 18.19
C ILE A 133 17.77 0.90 18.58
N ASN A 134 17.11 1.59 17.65
CA ASN A 134 16.43 2.82 18.00
C ASN A 134 15.03 2.49 18.50
N VAL A 135 14.85 2.66 19.80
CA VAL A 135 13.53 2.57 20.40
C VAL A 135 13.00 3.98 20.52
N SER A 136 12.36 4.42 19.44
CA SER A 136 11.62 5.67 19.41
C SER A 136 10.37 5.52 20.27
N VAL A 137 10.50 5.82 21.56
CA VAL A 137 9.34 6.05 22.39
C VAL A 137 8.85 7.48 22.14
N LEU A 138 7.96 7.62 21.17
CA LEU A 138 7.37 8.91 20.81
C LEU A 138 6.34 9.32 21.87
N ASP A 139 6.81 9.83 22.99
CA ASP A 139 6.11 10.94 23.65
C ASP A 139 7.10 11.84 24.40
N PHE A 140 7.11 13.13 24.04
CA PHE A 140 8.01 14.13 24.60
C PHE A 140 7.59 14.58 26.03
N MET A 141 6.55 13.96 26.60
CA MET A 141 5.93 14.44 27.84
C MET A 141 5.74 13.40 28.96
N ASP A 142 6.02 12.11 28.73
CA ASP A 142 5.90 11.08 29.79
C ASP A 142 7.27 10.47 30.16
N SER A 143 7.59 10.55 31.45
CA SER A 143 8.82 10.00 32.03
C SER A 143 8.74 8.48 32.16
N PHE A 144 9.64 7.75 31.51
CA PHE A 144 9.90 6.34 31.83
C PHE A 144 10.58 6.25 33.20
N ASP A 145 10.12 5.35 34.07
CA ASP A 145 10.79 5.09 35.36
C ASP A 145 12.03 4.19 35.15
N THR A 146 11.90 3.13 34.35
CA THR A 146 13.02 2.28 33.91
C THR A 146 12.60 1.44 32.71
N LEU A 147 13.46 1.34 31.69
CA LEU A 147 13.26 0.48 30.52
C LEU A 147 14.53 -0.36 30.31
N PHE A 148 14.38 -1.65 30.06
CA PHE A 148 15.47 -2.58 29.79
C PHE A 148 15.31 -3.18 28.40
N ALA A 149 16.39 -3.24 27.66
CA ALA A 149 16.52 -4.03 26.45
C ALA A 149 17.33 -5.29 26.75
N TYR A 150 16.84 -6.44 26.29
CA TYR A 150 17.46 -7.74 26.45
C TYR A 150 17.71 -8.30 25.06
N LEU A 151 18.90 -8.81 24.80
CA LEU A 151 19.22 -9.48 23.53
C LEU A 151 19.39 -10.97 23.79
N TYR A 152 18.77 -11.79 22.98
CA TYR A 152 18.85 -13.24 23.01
C TYR A 152 19.44 -13.76 21.70
N GLN A 153 20.21 -14.84 21.78
CA GLN A 153 20.52 -15.71 20.65
C GLN A 153 19.80 -17.04 20.92
N GLU A 154 18.84 -17.40 20.08
CA GLU A 154 17.86 -18.46 20.39
C GLU A 154 17.22 -18.20 21.78
N ASP A 155 17.38 -19.12 22.74
CA ASP A 155 16.86 -19.01 24.11
C ASP A 155 17.90 -18.45 25.12
N THR A 156 19.09 -18.05 24.65
CA THR A 156 20.20 -17.61 25.53
C THR A 156 20.28 -16.10 25.57
N LEU A 157 20.14 -15.49 26.74
CA LEU A 157 20.38 -14.06 26.94
C LEU A 157 21.88 -13.75 26.68
N VAL A 158 22.15 -12.92 25.69
CA VAL A 158 23.50 -12.52 25.28
C VAL A 158 23.89 -11.11 25.75
N ASP A 159 22.94 -10.18 25.89
CA ASP A 159 23.22 -8.82 26.37
C ASP A 159 22.00 -8.16 27.04
N THR A 160 22.24 -7.10 27.83
CA THR A 160 21.18 -6.29 28.48
C THR A 160 21.61 -4.84 28.61
N ILE A 161 20.73 -3.92 28.19
CA ILE A 161 20.92 -2.46 28.29
C ILE A 161 19.80 -1.85 29.13
N GLU A 162 20.15 -1.04 30.13
CA GLU A 162 19.21 -0.21 30.88
C GLU A 162 19.14 1.18 30.22
N LEU A 163 17.92 1.67 29.98
CA LEU A 163 17.66 2.96 29.34
C LEU A 163 17.27 3.97 30.42
N GLU A 164 18.03 5.06 30.47
CA GLU A 164 17.75 6.18 31.36
C GLU A 164 16.59 7.03 30.82
N ASN A 165 15.88 7.70 31.72
CA ASN A 165 14.73 8.57 31.39
C ASN A 165 15.12 9.64 30.35
N GLY A 166 14.46 9.63 29.19
CA GLY A 166 14.74 10.50 28.05
C GLY A 166 15.67 9.92 26.99
N GLY A 167 16.13 8.67 27.14
CA GLY A 167 16.85 7.95 26.09
C GLY A 167 15.88 7.36 25.05
N ASN A 168 15.99 7.81 23.79
CA ASN A 168 15.16 7.36 22.68
C ASN A 168 15.88 6.35 21.77
N SER A 169 17.02 5.81 22.17
CA SER A 169 17.79 4.83 21.40
C SER A 169 18.81 4.08 22.27
N PHE A 170 19.20 2.88 21.82
CA PHE A 170 20.30 2.11 22.39
C PHE A 170 21.04 1.30 21.33
N GLU A 171 22.15 0.67 21.71
CA GLU A 171 22.97 -0.08 20.77
C GLU A 171 23.55 -1.33 21.41
N PHE A 172 23.28 -2.50 20.81
CA PHE A 172 24.03 -3.73 21.09
C PHE A 172 25.28 -3.73 20.20
N THR A 173 26.45 -4.12 20.74
CA THR A 173 27.72 -4.12 19.99
C THR A 173 28.38 -5.50 20.03
N GLY A 174 29.24 -5.79 19.06
CA GLY A 174 30.01 -7.04 19.03
C GLY A 174 29.19 -8.28 18.67
N LEU A 175 28.13 -8.11 17.88
CA LEU A 175 27.31 -9.21 17.37
C LEU A 175 28.04 -9.97 16.27
N GLU A 176 27.73 -11.25 16.11
CA GLU A 176 28.32 -12.11 15.08
C GLU A 176 27.53 -12.00 13.76
N GLU A 177 28.23 -11.76 12.64
CA GLU A 177 27.66 -11.73 11.30
C GLU A 177 27.04 -13.09 10.93
N GLY A 178 25.84 -13.07 10.34
CA GLY A 178 25.09 -14.25 9.93
C GLY A 178 24.40 -15.00 11.07
N VAL A 179 24.28 -14.37 12.26
CA VAL A 179 23.60 -14.93 13.42
C VAL A 179 22.27 -14.20 13.67
N ASP A 180 21.23 -14.99 13.93
CA ASP A 180 19.93 -14.50 14.34
C ASP A 180 19.90 -14.23 15.84
N TYR A 181 19.47 -13.02 16.19
CA TYR A 181 19.20 -12.60 17.54
C TYR A 181 17.71 -12.26 17.70
N THR A 182 17.24 -12.21 18.93
CA THR A 182 15.90 -11.73 19.27
C THR A 182 16.06 -10.76 20.40
N TYR A 183 15.58 -9.53 20.24
CA TYR A 183 15.59 -8.60 21.36
C TYR A 183 14.20 -8.47 21.98
N TYR A 184 14.21 -8.03 23.23
CA TYR A 184 13.04 -7.85 24.05
C TYR A 184 13.20 -6.55 24.83
N VAL A 185 12.21 -5.65 24.77
CA VAL A 185 12.22 -4.43 25.59
C VAL A 185 11.08 -4.44 26.59
N ALA A 186 11.42 -4.18 27.85
CA ALA A 186 10.47 -4.20 28.97
C ALA A 186 10.81 -3.17 30.03
N GLY A 187 9.77 -2.54 30.58
CA GLY A 187 9.92 -1.49 31.56
C GLY A 187 8.66 -1.24 32.36
N SER A 188 8.74 -0.28 33.27
CA SER A 188 7.62 0.21 34.07
C SER A 188 7.23 1.63 33.64
N TYR A 189 5.94 1.85 33.45
CA TYR A 189 5.37 3.14 33.08
C TYR A 189 4.12 3.44 33.92
N ASP A 190 3.86 4.72 34.17
CA ASP A 190 2.69 5.19 34.91
C ASP A 190 1.64 5.74 33.92
N LEU A 191 0.51 5.04 33.78
CA LEU A 191 -0.61 5.41 32.91
C LEU A 191 -1.62 6.36 33.57
N GLY A 192 -1.31 6.91 34.74
CA GLY A 192 -2.28 7.69 35.52
C GLY A 192 -3.30 6.83 36.28
N GLU A 193 -3.25 5.50 36.14
CA GLU A 193 -4.00 4.54 36.98
C GLU A 193 -3.08 3.67 37.87
N GLY A 194 -1.77 3.93 37.88
CA GLY A 194 -0.75 3.21 38.64
C GLY A 194 0.31 2.50 37.79
N LEU A 195 1.42 2.12 38.42
CA LEU A 195 2.57 1.48 37.77
C LEU A 195 2.21 0.10 37.20
N GLY A 196 2.22 -0.01 35.88
CA GLY A 196 2.10 -1.27 35.15
C GLY A 196 3.44 -1.71 34.56
N THR A 197 3.73 -3.01 34.59
CA THR A 197 4.79 -3.61 33.77
C THR A 197 4.15 -4.23 32.53
N ARG A 198 4.53 -3.80 31.34
CA ARG A 198 4.13 -4.47 30.09
C ARG A 198 5.34 -4.64 29.16
N PRO A 199 5.39 -5.74 28.39
CA PRO A 199 6.36 -5.89 27.30
C PRO A 199 6.01 -4.93 26.16
N PHE A 200 7.02 -4.29 25.57
CA PHE A 200 6.86 -3.26 24.54
C PHE A 200 7.07 -3.76 23.10
N GLY A 201 7.51 -5.01 22.94
CA GLY A 201 7.72 -5.65 21.64
C GLY A 201 8.69 -6.82 21.77
N ILE A 202 8.59 -7.78 20.86
CA ILE A 202 9.58 -8.83 20.63
C ILE A 202 9.83 -8.82 19.13
N ASP A 203 11.01 -8.38 18.71
CA ASP A 203 11.34 -8.38 17.29
C ASP A 203 12.62 -9.20 17.07
N PRO A 204 12.58 -10.18 16.15
CA PRO A 204 13.76 -10.88 15.70
C PRO A 204 14.63 -9.96 14.85
N ILE A 205 15.95 -10.07 14.96
CA ILE A 205 16.92 -9.36 14.13
C ILE A 205 17.96 -10.35 13.61
N SER A 206 18.32 -10.24 12.35
CA SER A 206 19.44 -10.98 11.75
C SER A 206 20.58 -10.00 11.50
N VAL A 207 21.80 -10.37 11.89
CA VAL A 207 22.99 -9.50 11.73
C VAL A 207 23.68 -9.83 10.41
N GLY A 208 23.98 -8.83 9.58
CA GLY A 208 24.63 -9.06 8.28
C GLY A 208 23.69 -9.67 7.23
N THR A 209 22.38 -9.41 7.34
CA THR A 209 21.30 -10.00 6.51
C THR A 209 21.44 -9.72 5.02
N TYR A 210 22.10 -8.62 4.67
CA TYR A 210 22.23 -8.18 3.30
C TYR A 210 23.69 -8.07 2.85
N ARG A 211 23.90 -8.33 1.57
CA ARG A 211 25.16 -8.19 0.86
C ARG A 211 24.98 -7.29 -0.35
N ASP A 212 26.07 -6.66 -0.75
CA ASP A 212 26.16 -5.91 -2.00
C ASP A 212 25.84 -6.78 -3.24
N ILE A 213 25.48 -6.11 -4.33
CA ILE A 213 25.42 -6.77 -5.63
C ILE A 213 26.78 -7.36 -6.05
N PRO A 214 26.81 -8.50 -6.78
CA PRO A 214 28.07 -9.14 -7.14
C PRO A 214 28.96 -8.27 -8.02
N GLU A 215 30.23 -8.09 -7.64
CA GLU A 215 31.24 -7.35 -8.41
C GLU A 215 31.39 -7.85 -9.87
N SER A 216 31.06 -9.11 -10.13
CA SER A 216 31.03 -9.67 -11.50
C SER A 216 30.03 -8.99 -12.44
N LEU A 217 29.02 -8.29 -11.92
CA LEU A 217 28.06 -7.56 -12.74
C LEU A 217 28.63 -6.25 -13.31
N ARG A 218 29.72 -5.72 -12.74
CA ARG A 218 30.34 -4.46 -13.20
C ARG A 218 30.62 -4.45 -14.70
N GLU A 219 31.20 -5.52 -15.24
CA GLU A 219 31.47 -5.64 -16.68
C GLU A 219 30.18 -5.71 -17.52
N THR A 220 29.10 -6.30 -16.97
CA THR A 220 27.81 -6.41 -17.67
C THR A 220 27.06 -5.08 -17.66
N VAL A 221 27.14 -4.31 -16.57
CA VAL A 221 26.58 -2.97 -16.46
C VAL A 221 27.34 -2.00 -17.39
N GLY A 222 28.67 -2.09 -17.45
CA GLY A 222 29.48 -1.37 -18.42
C GLY A 222 29.65 0.14 -18.17
N ASP A 223 29.08 0.65 -17.09
CA ASP A 223 29.22 2.02 -16.57
C ASP A 223 29.57 1.90 -15.08
N ASP A 224 30.78 2.30 -14.70
CA ASP A 224 31.28 2.18 -13.33
C ASP A 224 30.49 3.05 -12.35
N ARG A 225 30.07 4.26 -12.77
CA ARG A 225 29.29 5.17 -11.93
C ARG A 225 27.90 4.61 -11.66
N LEU A 226 27.29 4.03 -12.70
CA LEU A 226 26.03 3.32 -12.56
C LEU A 226 26.18 2.09 -11.65
N PHE A 227 27.23 1.28 -11.85
CA PHE A 227 27.45 0.09 -11.05
C PHE A 227 27.66 0.43 -9.57
N ASP A 228 28.48 1.43 -9.28
CA ASP A 228 28.75 1.88 -7.91
C ASP A 228 27.46 2.41 -7.27
N ALA A 229 26.65 3.20 -7.98
CA ALA A 229 25.34 3.64 -7.49
C ALA A 229 24.36 2.46 -7.24
N LEU A 230 24.28 1.48 -8.15
CA LEU A 230 23.47 0.27 -7.95
C LEU A 230 23.95 -0.53 -6.74
N LYS A 231 25.26 -0.58 -6.52
CA LYS A 231 25.87 -1.26 -5.39
C LYS A 231 25.57 -0.54 -4.07
N ASP A 232 25.55 0.78 -4.08
CA ASP A 232 25.24 1.60 -2.90
C ASP A 232 23.77 1.45 -2.46
N ILE A 233 22.84 1.20 -3.39
CA ILE A 233 21.39 1.22 -3.11
C ILE A 233 20.72 -0.15 -3.09
N ILE A 234 21.25 -1.16 -3.79
CA ILE A 234 20.61 -2.49 -3.87
C ILE A 234 21.24 -3.47 -2.87
N HIS A 235 20.39 -3.99 -1.99
CA HIS A 235 20.71 -4.90 -0.91
C HIS A 235 20.12 -6.28 -1.18
N LEU A 236 20.98 -7.30 -1.16
CA LEU A 236 20.62 -8.68 -1.50
C LEU A 236 20.63 -9.58 -0.25
N PRO A 237 19.70 -10.54 -0.09
CA PRO A 237 19.72 -11.41 1.08
C PRO A 237 21.02 -12.23 1.11
N TYR A 238 21.60 -12.46 2.29
CA TYR A 238 22.91 -13.09 2.42
C TYR A 238 22.95 -14.52 1.82
N ASP A 239 21.90 -15.29 2.07
CA ASP A 239 21.73 -16.69 1.72
C ASP A 239 21.04 -16.89 0.35
N GLN A 240 21.28 -15.98 -0.61
CA GLN A 240 20.60 -16.01 -1.92
C GLN A 240 20.56 -17.40 -2.55
N THR A 241 19.35 -17.91 -2.70
CA THR A 241 19.15 -19.22 -3.32
C THR A 241 19.12 -19.14 -4.85
N ASN A 242 18.94 -17.94 -5.44
CA ASN A 242 18.73 -17.77 -6.88
C ASN A 242 19.48 -16.59 -7.55
N ALA A 243 20.81 -16.65 -7.56
CA ALA A 243 21.68 -15.63 -8.15
C ALA A 243 21.36 -15.27 -9.62
N VAL A 244 20.81 -16.19 -10.42
CA VAL A 244 20.46 -15.91 -11.83
C VAL A 244 19.29 -14.94 -11.93
N ILE A 245 18.25 -15.15 -11.11
CA ILE A 245 17.08 -14.27 -11.09
C ILE A 245 17.46 -12.93 -10.48
N THR A 246 18.19 -12.92 -9.36
CA THR A 246 18.63 -11.68 -8.73
C THR A 246 19.46 -10.83 -9.70
N ASN A 247 20.44 -11.43 -10.38
CA ASN A 247 21.25 -10.71 -11.35
C ASN A 247 20.40 -10.13 -12.49
N ARG A 248 19.35 -10.84 -12.92
CA ARG A 248 18.41 -10.28 -13.90
C ARG A 248 17.71 -9.06 -13.33
N MET A 249 17.14 -9.12 -12.13
CA MET A 249 16.44 -7.98 -11.51
C MET A 249 17.35 -6.76 -11.34
N ILE A 250 18.62 -6.95 -10.93
CA ILE A 250 19.60 -5.85 -10.87
C ILE A 250 19.81 -5.24 -12.25
N LEU A 251 19.93 -6.07 -13.29
CA LEU A 251 20.09 -5.61 -14.65
C LEU A 251 18.82 -4.98 -15.24
N GLU A 252 17.64 -5.29 -14.72
CA GLU A 252 16.40 -4.57 -15.04
C GLU A 252 16.47 -3.14 -14.50
N VAL A 253 16.84 -2.95 -13.23
CA VAL A 253 17.04 -1.61 -12.65
C VAL A 253 18.11 -0.83 -13.42
N ALA A 254 19.21 -1.49 -13.82
CA ALA A 254 20.29 -0.87 -14.59
C ALA A 254 19.86 -0.33 -15.98
N LYS A 255 18.64 -0.60 -16.45
CA LYS A 255 18.08 -0.01 -17.67
C LYS A 255 17.59 1.43 -17.46
N VAL A 256 17.28 1.82 -16.22
CA VAL A 256 16.85 3.18 -15.88
C VAL A 256 18.01 4.15 -16.12
N ASP A 257 17.70 5.40 -16.51
CA ASP A 257 18.70 6.42 -16.76
C ASP A 257 19.67 6.58 -15.59
N THR A 258 20.99 6.50 -15.88
CA THR A 258 22.06 6.54 -14.87
C THR A 258 21.91 7.70 -13.90
N GLU A 259 21.51 8.88 -14.38
CA GLU A 259 21.36 10.08 -13.54
C GLU A 259 20.29 9.92 -12.45
N LEU A 260 19.22 9.17 -12.71
CA LEU A 260 18.16 8.90 -11.72
C LEU A 260 18.62 7.90 -10.67
N ILE A 261 19.37 6.87 -11.08
CA ILE A 261 19.92 5.85 -10.17
C ILE A 261 21.00 6.47 -9.27
N VAL A 262 21.93 7.23 -9.85
CA VAL A 262 22.94 8.00 -9.10
C VAL A 262 22.26 9.03 -8.19
N GLY A 263 21.24 9.75 -8.68
CA GLY A 263 20.48 10.67 -7.84
C GLY A 263 19.88 10.00 -6.62
N SER A 264 19.27 8.82 -6.80
CA SER A 264 18.75 8.00 -5.71
C SER A 264 19.86 7.62 -4.73
N ALA A 265 21.00 7.12 -5.23
CA ALA A 265 22.10 6.67 -4.37
C ALA A 265 22.73 7.75 -3.49
N TYR A 266 22.82 8.99 -3.99
CA TYR A 266 23.60 10.04 -3.32
C TYR A 266 22.76 11.13 -2.66
N LEU A 267 21.48 11.25 -3.02
CA LEU A 267 20.61 12.32 -2.54
C LEU A 267 19.43 11.81 -1.70
N THR A 268 19.17 10.51 -1.71
CA THR A 268 18.10 9.89 -0.92
C THR A 268 18.68 8.91 0.10
N GLU A 269 17.87 8.56 1.09
CA GLU A 269 18.17 7.44 2.01
C GLU A 269 17.51 6.15 1.51
N ASP A 270 17.18 6.07 0.20
CA ASP A 270 16.52 4.90 -0.36
C ASP A 270 17.43 3.69 -0.32
N ASN A 271 16.85 2.61 0.18
CA ASN A 271 17.44 1.29 0.15
C ASN A 271 16.48 0.38 -0.60
N TYR A 272 17.01 -0.34 -1.58
CA TYR A 272 16.27 -1.29 -2.40
C TYR A 272 16.62 -2.70 -1.95
N VAL A 273 15.69 -3.36 -1.28
CA VAL A 273 15.92 -4.63 -0.62
C VAL A 273 15.28 -5.74 -1.42
N PHE A 274 16.09 -6.70 -1.86
CA PHE A 274 15.55 -7.92 -2.46
C PHE A 274 15.36 -8.99 -1.39
N VAL A 275 14.28 -9.77 -1.47
CA VAL A 275 14.01 -10.84 -0.50
C VAL A 275 13.63 -12.16 -1.16
N ASP A 276 14.09 -13.29 -0.60
CA ASP A 276 13.66 -14.64 -0.98
C ASP A 276 12.34 -15.05 -0.28
N GLY A 277 11.93 -14.31 0.76
CA GLY A 277 10.78 -14.58 1.65
C GLY A 277 9.58 -13.66 1.46
N TYR A 278 9.00 -13.21 2.57
CA TYR A 278 7.93 -12.21 2.58
C TYR A 278 8.52 -10.79 2.66
N VAL A 279 7.86 -9.80 2.04
CA VAL A 279 8.32 -8.41 2.09
C VAL A 279 8.28 -7.84 3.52
N THR A 280 7.38 -8.36 4.36
CA THR A 280 7.24 -8.03 5.79
C THR A 280 8.32 -8.67 6.67
N GLU A 281 9.17 -9.52 6.09
CA GLU A 281 10.38 -10.04 6.74
C GLU A 281 11.64 -9.25 6.33
N ALA A 282 11.49 -8.30 5.39
CA ALA A 282 12.57 -7.39 5.04
C ALA A 282 12.77 -6.33 6.12
N TYR A 283 13.97 -5.76 6.13
CA TYR A 283 14.33 -4.58 6.91
C TYR A 283 13.21 -3.52 6.88
N ASP A 284 12.91 -2.94 8.05
CA ASP A 284 11.98 -1.82 8.24
C ASP A 284 10.51 -2.01 7.78
N ASN A 285 10.11 -3.17 7.27
CA ASN A 285 8.72 -3.49 6.87
C ASN A 285 7.96 -4.37 7.88
N PHE A 286 8.50 -4.59 9.07
CA PHE A 286 7.92 -5.48 10.08
C PHE A 286 6.58 -4.95 10.62
N ASP A 287 6.40 -3.62 10.59
CA ASP A 287 5.17 -2.92 10.96
C ASP A 287 4.02 -3.20 9.99
N LEU A 288 4.32 -3.62 8.76
CA LEU A 288 3.33 -4.03 7.76
C LEU A 288 2.82 -5.47 7.96
N LYS A 289 3.41 -6.24 8.89
CA LYS A 289 3.01 -7.63 9.13
C LYS A 289 1.56 -7.72 9.61
N GLY A 290 0.74 -8.47 8.88
CA GLY A 290 -0.70 -8.62 9.13
C GLY A 290 -1.53 -7.37 8.81
N VAL A 291 -0.94 -6.32 8.23
CA VAL A 291 -1.64 -5.11 7.79
C VAL A 291 -2.26 -5.37 6.41
N ASP A 292 -3.51 -4.95 6.22
CA ASP A 292 -4.20 -5.04 4.93
C ASP A 292 -3.50 -4.18 3.87
N ALA A 293 -3.25 -4.76 2.71
CA ALA A 293 -2.61 -4.06 1.60
C ALA A 293 -3.65 -3.23 0.83
N ARG A 294 -3.42 -1.92 0.74
CA ARG A 294 -4.31 -0.99 0.03
C ARG A 294 -4.58 -1.48 -1.40
N GLY A 295 -5.84 -1.51 -1.79
CA GLY A 295 -6.24 -1.93 -3.15
C GLY A 295 -6.19 -3.45 -3.39
N HIS A 296 -5.97 -4.25 -2.35
CA HIS A 296 -5.92 -5.70 -2.43
C HIS A 296 -6.74 -6.38 -1.33
N ASP A 297 -7.30 -7.56 -1.63
CA ASP A 297 -8.01 -8.42 -0.66
C ASP A 297 -7.05 -9.30 0.17
N VAL A 298 -5.82 -8.82 0.42
CA VAL A 298 -4.76 -9.55 1.12
C VAL A 298 -3.96 -8.62 2.04
N THR A 299 -3.16 -9.20 2.95
CA THR A 299 -2.21 -8.44 3.77
C THR A 299 -0.89 -8.21 3.06
N PHE A 300 -0.09 -7.26 3.53
CA PHE A 300 1.28 -7.01 3.03
C PHE A 300 2.18 -8.25 3.13
N ASP A 301 1.89 -9.22 4.01
CA ASP A 301 2.57 -10.51 4.04
C ASP A 301 2.47 -11.28 2.72
N GLN A 302 1.47 -10.98 1.89
CA GLN A 302 1.21 -11.69 0.64
C GLN A 302 1.58 -10.85 -0.58
N ILE A 303 1.96 -9.59 -0.38
CA ILE A 303 2.32 -8.67 -1.44
C ILE A 303 3.78 -8.92 -1.87
N PRO A 304 4.07 -8.89 -3.18
CA PRO A 304 5.39 -9.21 -3.73
C PRO A 304 6.37 -8.05 -3.73
N GLY A 305 5.89 -6.82 -3.57
CA GLY A 305 6.66 -5.59 -3.67
C GLY A 305 6.01 -4.52 -2.81
N VAL A 306 6.79 -3.77 -2.07
CA VAL A 306 6.33 -2.56 -1.39
C VAL A 306 7.32 -1.46 -1.65
N CYS A 307 6.82 -0.30 -1.99
CA CYS A 307 7.63 0.89 -2.21
C CYS A 307 7.82 1.68 -0.91
N CYS A 308 8.81 2.56 -0.99
CA CYS A 308 9.12 3.63 -0.04
C CYS A 308 9.65 3.18 1.34
N PHE A 309 10.97 3.33 1.52
CA PHE A 309 11.70 3.30 2.79
C PHE A 309 11.48 2.06 3.69
N PRO A 310 12.07 0.90 3.34
CA PRO A 310 12.82 0.59 2.11
C PRO A 310 11.91 0.03 1.02
N MET A 311 12.23 0.35 -0.24
CA MET A 311 11.60 -0.35 -1.35
C MET A 311 12.04 -1.81 -1.31
N THR A 312 11.09 -2.73 -1.21
CA THR A 312 11.36 -4.15 -1.02
C THR A 312 10.67 -4.98 -2.07
N VAL A 313 11.41 -5.83 -2.77
CA VAL A 313 10.87 -6.67 -3.85
C VAL A 313 11.26 -8.14 -3.65
N LYS A 314 10.27 -9.01 -3.81
CA LYS A 314 10.47 -10.46 -3.78
C LYS A 314 11.18 -10.95 -5.04
N ILE A 315 12.26 -11.71 -4.84
CA ILE A 315 13.06 -12.28 -5.91
C ILE A 315 12.22 -13.24 -6.76
N GLY A 316 12.22 -13.01 -8.07
CA GLY A 316 11.60 -13.90 -9.05
C GLY A 316 10.09 -13.82 -9.18
N TYR A 317 9.47 -12.83 -8.53
CA TYR A 317 8.06 -12.57 -8.72
C TYR A 317 7.80 -11.84 -10.06
N SER A 318 6.72 -12.20 -10.75
CA SER A 318 6.30 -11.65 -12.04
C SER A 318 4.77 -11.58 -12.13
N GLY A 319 4.14 -10.80 -11.24
CA GLY A 319 2.69 -10.74 -11.06
C GLY A 319 1.97 -9.82 -12.05
N SER A 320 1.14 -8.90 -11.52
CA SER A 320 0.25 -8.03 -12.29
C SER A 320 0.95 -6.89 -13.03
N SER A 321 2.10 -6.43 -12.53
CA SER A 321 2.94 -5.45 -13.22
C SER A 321 3.68 -6.09 -14.39
N VAL A 322 3.92 -5.32 -15.46
CA VAL A 322 4.80 -5.70 -16.57
C VAL A 322 6.20 -6.08 -16.05
N ASN A 323 6.67 -5.38 -15.01
CA ASN A 323 7.93 -5.64 -14.35
C ASN A 323 7.93 -5.05 -12.93
N ILE A 324 7.75 -5.91 -11.93
CA ILE A 324 7.57 -5.50 -10.53
C ILE A 324 8.76 -4.69 -9.99
N VAL A 325 10.00 -5.04 -10.33
CA VAL A 325 11.16 -4.31 -9.80
C VAL A 325 11.25 -2.90 -10.38
N LEU A 326 10.89 -2.73 -11.65
CA LEU A 326 10.82 -1.40 -12.27
C LEU A 326 9.62 -0.59 -11.78
N HIS A 327 8.50 -1.25 -11.49
CA HIS A 327 7.32 -0.61 -10.90
C HIS A 327 7.66 -0.01 -9.54
N GLU A 328 8.18 -0.81 -8.61
CA GLU A 328 8.54 -0.30 -7.27
C GLU A 328 9.65 0.76 -7.36
N PHE A 329 10.57 0.66 -8.33
CA PHE A 329 11.59 1.68 -8.55
C PHE A 329 10.99 2.97 -9.10
N GLY A 330 9.95 2.87 -9.92
CA GLY A 330 9.15 4.00 -10.38
C GLY A 330 8.54 4.80 -9.21
N HIS A 331 7.98 4.10 -8.21
CA HIS A 331 7.48 4.73 -6.98
C HIS A 331 8.59 5.48 -6.23
N SER A 332 9.78 4.89 -6.07
CA SER A 332 10.91 5.58 -5.43
C SER A 332 11.36 6.83 -6.21
N ILE A 333 11.45 6.75 -7.53
CA ILE A 333 11.78 7.92 -8.36
C ILE A 333 10.73 9.03 -8.21
N ASP A 334 9.46 8.66 -8.23
CA ASP A 334 8.35 9.60 -8.10
C ASP A 334 8.29 10.25 -6.72
N LEU A 335 8.08 9.45 -5.69
CA LEU A 335 7.71 9.89 -4.34
C LEU A 335 8.92 10.39 -3.55
N VAL A 336 10.11 9.82 -3.80
CA VAL A 336 11.31 10.12 -3.01
C VAL A 336 12.24 11.07 -3.74
N LEU A 337 12.76 10.69 -4.92
CA LEU A 337 13.75 11.51 -5.62
C LEU A 337 13.15 12.83 -6.15
N LEU A 338 11.91 12.76 -6.63
CA LEU A 338 11.21 13.87 -7.30
C LEU A 338 10.02 14.44 -6.50
N TYR A 339 9.87 14.04 -5.24
CA TYR A 339 8.91 14.60 -4.27
C TYR A 339 7.42 14.55 -4.70
N GLY A 340 6.97 13.43 -5.25
CA GLY A 340 5.56 13.18 -5.57
C GLY A 340 5.11 13.84 -6.87
N LEU A 341 5.92 13.67 -7.92
CA LEU A 341 5.69 14.22 -9.24
C LEU A 341 4.35 13.76 -9.86
N SER A 342 3.89 12.55 -9.55
CA SER A 342 2.59 12.02 -10.01
C SER A 342 1.39 12.82 -9.49
N PHE A 343 1.54 13.56 -8.39
CA PHE A 343 0.48 14.39 -7.82
C PHE A 343 0.46 15.83 -8.35
N GLU A 344 1.41 16.19 -9.22
CA GLU A 344 1.48 17.53 -9.81
C GLU A 344 0.42 17.73 -10.91
N GLU A 345 -0.07 18.97 -11.06
CA GLU A 345 -1.17 19.31 -11.98
C GLU A 345 -0.93 18.85 -13.43
N GLU A 346 0.32 18.90 -13.87
CA GLU A 346 0.74 18.44 -15.20
C GLU A 346 0.49 16.93 -15.38
N PHE A 347 0.94 16.11 -14.44
CA PHE A 347 0.83 14.66 -14.54
C PHE A 347 -0.62 14.19 -14.32
N LEU A 348 -1.35 14.79 -13.37
CA LEU A 348 -2.77 14.50 -13.18
C LEU A 348 -3.60 14.76 -14.44
N SER A 349 -3.25 15.80 -15.21
CA SER A 349 -3.90 16.07 -16.49
C SER A 349 -3.60 15.00 -17.55
N ILE A 350 -2.38 14.46 -17.56
CA ILE A 350 -1.96 13.38 -18.46
C ILE A 350 -2.65 12.07 -18.07
N HIS A 351 -2.59 11.71 -16.79
CA HIS A 351 -3.24 10.53 -16.20
C HIS A 351 -4.73 10.50 -16.55
N PHE A 352 -5.47 11.58 -16.30
CA PHE A 352 -6.90 11.67 -16.66
C PHE A 352 -7.16 11.47 -18.15
N ALA A 353 -6.24 11.88 -19.02
CA ALA A 353 -6.40 11.77 -20.47
C ALA A 353 -6.03 10.39 -21.04
N GLU A 354 -5.06 9.70 -20.43
CA GLU A 354 -4.41 8.53 -21.04
C GLU A 354 -4.59 7.21 -20.26
N LYS A 355 -5.01 7.23 -18.98
CA LYS A 355 -5.18 6.01 -18.16
C LYS A 355 -6.00 4.92 -18.88
N GLU A 356 -7.20 5.26 -19.31
CA GLU A 356 -8.14 4.33 -19.96
C GLU A 356 -7.67 3.83 -21.34
N LEU A 357 -6.65 4.47 -21.95
CA LEU A 357 -6.10 4.03 -23.24
C LEU A 357 -5.16 2.84 -23.10
N ILE A 358 -4.51 2.72 -21.94
CA ILE A 358 -3.51 1.68 -21.65
C ILE A 358 -4.00 0.67 -20.60
N PHE A 359 -4.80 1.12 -19.62
CA PHE A 359 -5.36 0.29 -18.55
C PHE A 359 -6.89 0.44 -18.48
N PRO A 360 -7.63 -0.04 -19.50
CA PRO A 360 -9.07 0.18 -19.58
C PRO A 360 -9.84 -0.57 -18.49
N GLY A 361 -10.62 0.17 -17.69
CA GLY A 361 -11.44 -0.39 -16.62
C GLY A 361 -10.65 -0.99 -15.45
N ASP A 362 -9.39 -0.60 -15.29
CA ASP A 362 -8.59 -0.93 -14.12
C ASP A 362 -8.72 0.20 -13.09
N ASP A 363 -9.51 -0.06 -12.05
CA ASP A 363 -9.76 0.89 -10.97
C ASP A 363 -8.50 1.12 -10.11
N TYR A 364 -7.54 0.18 -10.10
CA TYR A 364 -6.26 0.38 -9.40
C TYR A 364 -5.43 1.49 -10.06
N MET A 365 -5.60 1.68 -11.36
CA MET A 365 -4.91 2.74 -12.09
C MET A 365 -5.54 4.12 -11.88
N ASP A 366 -6.64 4.25 -11.11
CA ASP A 366 -7.17 5.56 -10.71
C ASP A 366 -6.24 6.28 -9.71
N TYR A 367 -5.35 5.55 -9.05
CA TYR A 367 -4.26 6.12 -8.26
C TYR A 367 -3.15 6.63 -9.21
N PRO A 368 -2.89 7.95 -9.26
CA PRO A 368 -1.93 8.52 -10.21
C PRO A 368 -0.50 8.02 -10.00
N GLU A 369 -0.11 7.72 -8.76
CA GLU A 369 1.19 7.15 -8.41
C GLU A 369 1.35 5.72 -8.97
N GLU A 370 0.30 4.90 -8.92
CA GLU A 370 0.31 3.54 -9.46
C GLU A 370 0.35 3.55 -10.99
N TYR A 371 -0.41 4.47 -11.60
CA TYR A 371 -0.34 4.72 -13.03
C TYR A 371 1.05 5.16 -13.48
N PHE A 372 1.69 6.06 -12.72
CA PHE A 372 3.06 6.50 -12.99
C PHE A 372 4.03 5.32 -12.92
N ALA A 373 4.03 4.58 -11.80
CA ALA A 373 4.94 3.47 -11.56
C ALA A 373 4.81 2.36 -12.61
N GLU A 374 3.57 2.01 -12.99
CA GLU A 374 3.34 1.01 -14.03
C GLU A 374 3.77 1.52 -15.41
N SER A 375 3.45 2.77 -15.75
CA SER A 375 3.90 3.38 -17.02
C SER A 375 5.43 3.51 -17.08
N PHE A 376 6.08 3.79 -15.96
CA PHE A 376 7.53 3.79 -15.82
C PHE A 376 8.12 2.41 -16.11
N ALA A 377 7.53 1.35 -15.55
CA ALA A 377 7.92 -0.02 -15.86
C ALA A 377 7.75 -0.34 -17.35
N TYR A 378 6.65 0.06 -17.98
CA TYR A 378 6.45 -0.09 -19.43
C TYR A 378 7.55 0.62 -20.23
N TYR A 379 7.97 1.80 -19.81
CA TYR A 379 8.99 2.58 -20.48
C TYR A 379 10.36 1.89 -20.48
N TYR A 380 10.78 1.27 -19.35
CA TYR A 380 12.13 0.69 -19.22
C TYR A 380 12.22 -0.83 -19.43
N ASP A 381 11.13 -1.59 -19.33
CA ASP A 381 11.18 -3.06 -19.36
C ASP A 381 11.70 -3.63 -20.70
N SER A 382 11.07 -3.26 -21.81
CA SER A 382 11.43 -3.76 -23.15
C SER A 382 11.12 -2.77 -24.27
N GLU A 383 11.75 -2.96 -25.43
CA GLU A 383 11.45 -2.17 -26.64
C GLU A 383 9.96 -2.28 -27.02
N SER A 384 9.37 -3.47 -26.84
CA SER A 384 7.95 -3.71 -27.11
C SER A 384 7.02 -2.97 -26.16
N SER A 385 7.29 -2.98 -24.85
CA SER A 385 6.47 -2.27 -23.86
C SER A 385 6.62 -0.76 -24.01
N ASN A 386 7.83 -0.28 -24.26
CA ASN A 386 8.10 1.14 -24.51
C ASN A 386 7.35 1.64 -25.76
N THR A 387 7.41 0.86 -26.85
CA THR A 387 6.67 1.17 -28.09
C THR A 387 5.16 1.19 -27.84
N TYR A 388 4.65 0.21 -27.09
CA TYR A 388 3.23 0.15 -26.75
C TYR A 388 2.78 1.39 -25.96
N LEU A 389 3.56 1.81 -24.95
CA LEU A 389 3.32 3.03 -24.18
C LEU A 389 3.34 4.27 -25.08
N LEU A 390 4.32 4.40 -25.97
CA LEU A 390 4.41 5.54 -26.90
C LEU A 390 3.20 5.61 -27.85
N GLU A 391 2.69 4.47 -28.32
CA GLU A 391 1.57 4.43 -29.25
C GLU A 391 0.21 4.73 -28.59
N HIS A 392 0.03 4.38 -27.31
CA HIS A 392 -1.26 4.45 -26.63
C HIS A 392 -1.36 5.57 -25.58
N ALA A 393 -0.23 5.98 -24.98
CA ALA A 393 -0.12 7.04 -23.98
C ALA A 393 1.11 7.94 -24.26
N PRO A 394 1.12 8.68 -25.39
CA PRO A 394 2.28 9.45 -25.83
C PRO A 394 2.66 10.61 -24.91
N GLN A 395 1.71 11.23 -24.18
CA GLN A 395 2.05 12.27 -23.22
C GLN A 395 2.71 11.68 -21.98
N THR A 396 2.26 10.53 -21.52
CA THR A 396 2.86 9.76 -20.43
C THR A 396 4.28 9.32 -20.79
N HIS A 397 4.47 8.78 -22.00
CA HIS A 397 5.80 8.43 -22.51
C HIS A 397 6.74 9.64 -22.52
N ALA A 398 6.31 10.77 -23.09
CA ALA A 398 7.10 12.00 -23.13
C ALA A 398 7.38 12.57 -21.73
N PHE A 399 6.46 12.38 -20.79
CA PHE A 399 6.65 12.76 -19.40
C PHE A 399 7.77 11.96 -18.75
N ILE A 400 7.77 10.64 -18.91
CA ILE A 400 8.84 9.75 -18.40
C ILE A 400 10.18 10.07 -19.07
N GLU A 401 10.21 10.31 -20.38
CA GLU A 401 11.42 10.74 -21.10
C GLU A 401 12.02 12.04 -20.53
N SER A 402 11.20 12.89 -19.90
CA SER A 402 11.63 14.16 -19.34
C SER A 402 12.21 14.09 -17.93
N LEU A 403 12.16 12.93 -17.24
CA LEU A 403 12.50 12.80 -15.82
C LEU A 403 13.93 13.26 -15.50
N VAL A 404 14.92 12.88 -16.30
CA VAL A 404 16.32 13.30 -16.11
C VAL A 404 16.45 14.83 -16.14
N LYS A 405 15.72 15.51 -17.03
CA LYS A 405 15.74 16.98 -17.10
C LYS A 405 15.06 17.62 -15.89
N ARG A 406 13.98 17.01 -15.37
CA ARG A 406 13.29 17.49 -14.16
C ARG A 406 14.18 17.34 -12.93
N TYR A 407 14.81 16.17 -12.78
CA TYR A 407 15.82 15.91 -11.78
C TYR A 407 16.96 16.95 -11.82
N GLN A 408 17.56 17.18 -12.99
CA GLN A 408 18.63 18.17 -13.17
C GLN A 408 18.18 19.62 -12.91
N ALA A 409 16.92 19.95 -13.21
CA ALA A 409 16.36 21.27 -12.91
C ALA A 409 16.17 21.49 -11.40
N LEU A 410 15.88 20.43 -10.65
CA LEU A 410 15.65 20.48 -9.21
C LEU A 410 16.96 20.64 -8.42
N TYR A 411 18.00 19.87 -8.77
CA TYR A 411 19.25 19.82 -8.00
C TYR A 411 20.44 20.55 -8.66
N GLY A 412 20.31 20.92 -9.95
CA GLY A 412 21.33 21.61 -10.72
C GLY A 412 22.21 20.66 -11.54
N GLU A 413 22.25 20.86 -12.86
CA GLU A 413 22.88 19.96 -13.84
C GLU A 413 24.38 19.66 -13.59
N GLU A 414 25.16 20.65 -13.15
CA GLU A 414 26.58 20.44 -12.83
C GLU A 414 26.77 19.62 -11.55
N TYR A 415 25.89 19.84 -10.56
CA TYR A 415 25.91 19.11 -9.30
C TYR A 415 25.53 17.64 -9.52
N THR A 416 24.43 17.37 -10.22
CA THR A 416 23.96 16.01 -10.47
C THR A 416 24.96 15.18 -11.28
N ARG A 417 25.66 15.80 -12.25
CA ARG A 417 26.70 15.11 -13.03
C ARG A 417 27.92 14.73 -12.22
N SER A 418 28.26 15.54 -11.22
CA SER A 418 29.42 15.32 -10.35
C SER A 418 29.20 14.26 -9.26
N LEU A 419 27.94 13.82 -9.05
CA LEU A 419 27.66 12.75 -8.09
C LEU A 419 28.26 11.43 -8.59
N GLY A 420 28.95 10.71 -7.70
CA GLY A 420 29.65 9.47 -8.05
C GLY A 420 30.94 9.63 -8.86
N GLU A 421 31.44 10.86 -9.06
CA GLU A 421 32.80 11.15 -9.57
C GLU A 421 33.80 11.37 -8.41
#